data_AF-A0A1S6GL39-F1
#
_entry.id   AF-A0A1S6GL39-F1
#
_cell.length_a   1.000
_cell.length_b   1.000
_cell.length_c   1.000
_cell.angle_alpha   90.00
_cell.angle_beta   90.00
_cell.angle_gamma   90.00
#
_symmetry.space_group_name_H-M   'P 1'
#
loop_
_entity.id
_entity.type
_entity.pdbx_description
1 polymer ?
#
loop_
_entity_poly.entity_id
_entity_poly.type
_entity_poly.pdbx_seq_one_letter_code
_entity_poly.pdbx_strand_id
1 'polypeptide(L)'
;MAYYNFKKIAVVPNSKDFTDIVLSKTQRKTPTVIHRHYKISRIRSFYMRKVKFTQSNFSEKLSQILSEFPKLEDVHPFYADLINVLYDKDHYKLALGQINTARHLVDNVAKDYVRLLKFGDSLYRCKQLKKATLGRMATIMKRQNQSLQYLEQVRQHLSRLPTIDPNTRTLLITGFPNVGKSSFINKITRADVEVQPYAFTTKSLYVGHTDYKYLRWQVVDTPGILDHPLRIKTPSCC
;
A
#
# COMPACT_ATOMS: atom_id res chain seq x y z
N MET A 1 -10.71 -17.05 12.39
CA MET A 1 -10.43 -15.64 12.08
C MET A 1 -9.75 -15.62 10.72
N ALA A 2 -10.19 -14.80 9.77
CA ALA A 2 -9.45 -14.64 8.52
C ALA A 2 -8.02 -14.17 8.84
N TYR A 3 -7.02 -14.99 8.54
CA TYR A 3 -5.62 -14.71 8.90
C TYR A 3 -5.09 -13.43 8.22
N TYR A 4 -5.60 -13.09 7.03
CA TYR A 4 -5.21 -11.90 6.29
C TYR A 4 -6.43 -11.16 5.74
N ASN A 5 -6.57 -9.88 6.09
CA ASN A 5 -7.62 -9.01 5.57
C ASN A 5 -6.99 -7.84 4.80
N PHE A 6 -6.80 -8.04 3.50
CA PHE A 6 -6.21 -7.04 2.60
C PHE A 6 -7.13 -5.84 2.32
N LYS A 7 -8.39 -5.86 2.79
CA LYS A 7 -9.31 -4.71 2.66
C LYS A 7 -9.03 -3.58 3.66
N LYS A 8 -8.20 -3.84 4.69
CA LYS A 8 -7.88 -2.85 5.73
C LYS A 8 -6.75 -1.89 5.36
N ILE A 9 -6.09 -2.08 4.22
CA ILE A 9 -4.99 -1.21 3.78
C ILE A 9 -5.56 0.15 3.37
N ALA A 10 -5.07 1.22 3.98
CA ALA A 10 -5.48 2.58 3.69
C ALA A 10 -5.08 2.99 2.27
N VAL A 11 -5.85 3.91 1.70
CA VAL A 11 -5.59 4.45 0.36
C VAL A 11 -4.23 5.14 0.34
N VAL A 12 -3.41 4.80 -0.67
CA VAL A 12 -2.09 5.39 -0.90
C VAL A 12 -2.25 6.55 -1.88
N PRO A 13 -2.16 7.81 -1.43
CA PRO A 13 -2.29 8.95 -2.33
C PRO A 13 -1.06 9.08 -3.24
N ASN A 14 -1.24 9.75 -4.39
CA ASN A 14 -0.12 10.14 -5.25
C ASN A 14 0.82 11.14 -4.53
N SER A 15 2.02 11.35 -5.08
CA SER A 15 3.01 12.22 -4.41
C SER A 15 2.52 13.66 -4.19
N LYS A 16 1.75 14.22 -5.13
CA LYS A 16 1.23 15.59 -5.06
C LYS A 16 0.20 15.73 -3.95
N ASP A 17 -0.83 14.90 -3.97
CA ASP A 17 -1.90 14.87 -2.97
C ASP A 17 -1.33 14.55 -1.60
N PHE A 18 -0.35 13.64 -1.52
CA PHE A 18 0.37 13.36 -0.28
C PHE A 18 1.00 14.65 0.29
N THR A 19 1.76 15.37 -0.53
CA THR A 19 2.41 16.62 -0.11
C THR A 19 1.39 17.69 0.27
N ASP A 20 0.31 17.83 -0.50
CA ASP A 20 -0.74 18.83 -0.27
C ASP A 20 -1.48 18.56 1.04
N ILE A 21 -1.81 17.29 1.33
CA ILE A 21 -2.42 16.87 2.60
C ILE A 21 -1.52 17.25 3.79
N VAL A 22 -0.22 16.95 3.71
CA VAL A 22 0.72 17.21 4.83
C VAL A 22 0.96 18.70 5.03
N LEU A 23 1.16 19.47 3.94
CA LEU A 23 1.38 20.91 4.01
C LEU A 23 0.13 21.64 4.49
N SER A 24 -1.05 21.25 4.00
CA SER A 24 -2.35 21.76 4.46
C SER A 24 -2.56 21.48 5.95
N LYS A 25 -2.29 20.25 6.43
CA LYS A 25 -2.36 19.91 7.85
C LYS A 25 -1.39 20.74 8.69
N THR A 26 -0.18 20.98 8.19
CA THR A 26 0.82 21.85 8.85
C THR A 26 0.30 23.28 8.99
N GLN A 27 -0.30 23.84 7.95
CA GLN A 27 -0.83 25.21 7.99
C GLN A 27 -2.01 25.36 8.95
N ARG A 28 -2.94 24.39 8.96
CA ARG A 28 -4.15 24.43 9.80
C ARG A 28 -3.88 24.16 11.28
N LYS A 29 -2.92 23.28 11.60
CA LYS A 29 -2.68 22.79 12.98
C LYS A 29 -1.54 23.50 13.70
N THR A 30 -0.78 24.37 13.04
CA THR A 30 0.30 25.14 13.68
C THR A 30 0.04 26.64 13.60
N PRO A 31 0.47 27.46 14.60
CA PRO A 31 0.27 28.90 14.55
C PRO A 31 0.88 29.51 13.28
N THR A 32 0.21 30.49 12.70
CA THR A 32 0.55 31.07 11.38
C THR A 32 1.17 32.46 11.46
N VAL A 33 0.80 33.24 12.48
CA VAL A 33 1.21 34.64 12.61
C VAL A 33 2.50 34.76 13.42
N ILE A 34 3.46 35.52 12.89
CA ILE A 34 4.69 35.91 13.58
C ILE A 34 5.18 37.28 13.10
N HIS A 35 5.66 38.12 14.02
CA HIS A 35 6.12 39.48 13.72
C HIS A 35 7.65 39.61 13.90
N ARG A 36 8.24 40.57 13.19
CA ARG A 36 9.70 40.82 13.18
C ARG A 36 10.24 41.27 14.54
N HIS A 37 9.44 41.97 15.35
CA HIS A 37 9.84 42.52 16.65
C HIS A 37 9.90 41.48 17.79
N TYR A 38 9.48 40.24 17.54
CA TYR A 38 9.52 39.19 18.56
C TYR A 38 10.95 38.75 18.87
N LYS A 39 11.20 38.32 20.12
CA LYS A 39 12.48 37.72 20.54
C LYS A 39 12.89 36.61 19.58
N ILE A 40 14.17 36.58 19.20
CA ILE A 40 14.70 35.61 18.22
C ILE A 40 14.45 34.16 18.64
N SER A 41 14.48 33.86 19.94
CA SER A 41 14.14 32.53 20.47
C SER A 41 12.72 32.09 20.08
N ARG A 42 11.74 32.99 20.16
CA ARG A 42 10.35 32.73 19.75
C ARG A 42 10.25 32.50 18.24
N ILE A 43 11.00 33.26 17.43
CA ILE A 43 11.05 33.10 15.97
C ILE A 43 11.64 31.74 15.59
N ARG A 44 12.77 31.35 16.19
CA ARG A 44 13.39 30.04 15.97
C ARG A 44 12.43 28.92 16.35
N SER A 45 11.84 28.97 17.55
CA SER A 45 10.87 27.99 18.04
C SER A 45 9.63 27.87 17.14
N PHE A 46 9.13 28.97 16.59
CA PHE A 46 8.01 28.98 15.66
C PHE A 46 8.32 28.19 14.38
N TYR A 47 9.46 28.45 13.73
CA TYR A 47 9.83 27.76 12.50
C TYR A 47 10.32 26.32 12.76
N MET A 48 11.01 26.06 13.87
CA MET A 48 11.37 24.70 14.28
C MET A 48 10.12 23.83 14.50
N ARG A 49 9.08 24.38 15.16
CA ARG A 49 7.80 23.67 15.34
C ARG A 49 7.18 23.30 13.99
N LYS A 50 7.17 24.22 13.01
CA LYS A 50 6.63 23.92 11.67
C LYS A 50 7.40 22.80 10.98
N VAL A 51 8.73 22.86 10.97
CA VAL A 51 9.58 21.81 10.36
C VAL A 51 9.36 20.45 11.04
N LYS A 52 9.38 20.42 12.38
CA LYS A 52 9.15 19.18 13.14
C LYS A 52 7.75 18.62 12.95
N PHE A 53 6.72 19.47 12.96
CA PHE A 53 5.36 19.02 12.72
C PHE A 53 5.20 18.42 11.33
N THR A 54 5.77 19.04 10.28
CA THR A 54 5.73 18.47 8.93
C THR A 54 6.51 17.15 8.84
N GLN A 55 7.70 17.06 9.44
CA GLN A 55 8.48 15.82 9.51
C GLN A 55 7.65 14.68 10.12
N SER A 56 7.06 14.90 11.29
CA SER A 56 6.26 13.87 11.98
C SER A 56 5.10 13.39 11.12
N ASN A 57 4.39 14.28 10.43
CA ASN A 57 3.27 13.90 9.57
C ASN A 57 3.70 13.10 8.33
N PHE A 58 4.84 13.44 7.72
CA PHE A 58 5.40 12.63 6.64
C PHE A 58 5.79 11.25 7.15
N SER A 59 6.55 11.19 8.25
CA SER A 59 7.06 9.94 8.82
C SER A 59 5.92 9.02 9.26
N GLU A 60 4.91 9.55 9.95
CA GLU A 60 3.72 8.81 10.39
C GLU A 60 2.95 8.20 9.21
N LYS A 61 2.66 8.98 8.16
CA LYS A 61 1.96 8.47 6.97
C LYS A 61 2.79 7.43 6.20
N LEU A 62 4.09 7.64 6.05
CA LEU A 62 4.97 6.65 5.39
C LEU A 62 5.08 5.37 6.21
N SER A 63 5.18 5.49 7.54
CA SER A 63 5.18 4.35 8.44
C SER A 63 3.86 3.58 8.40
N GLN A 64 2.73 4.29 8.31
CA GLN A 64 1.42 3.66 8.15
C GLN A 64 1.37 2.78 6.90
N ILE A 65 1.80 3.32 5.74
CA ILE A 65 1.91 2.55 4.48
C ILE A 65 2.78 1.29 4.70
N LEU A 66 3.99 1.46 5.25
CA LEU A 66 4.91 0.32 5.46
C LEU A 66 4.36 -0.75 6.40
N SER A 67 3.51 -0.38 7.37
CA SER A 67 2.94 -1.32 8.34
C SER A 67 1.69 -2.04 7.85
N GLU A 68 0.91 -1.42 6.96
CA GLU A 68 -0.35 -1.99 6.48
C GLU A 68 -0.14 -2.97 5.31
N PHE A 69 0.91 -2.77 4.51
CA PHE A 69 1.25 -3.69 3.44
C PHE A 69 1.84 -5.00 3.99
N PRO A 70 1.40 -6.16 3.49
CA PRO A 70 1.85 -7.46 3.98
C PRO A 70 3.33 -7.72 3.66
N LYS A 71 4.12 -8.05 4.68
CA LYS A 71 5.50 -8.52 4.48
C LYS A 71 5.47 -9.96 3.98
N LEU A 72 6.01 -10.18 2.78
CA LEU A 72 5.97 -11.49 2.11
C LEU A 72 6.68 -12.61 2.87
N GLU A 73 7.58 -12.28 3.80
CA GLU A 73 8.31 -13.24 4.65
C GLU A 73 7.49 -13.70 5.87
N ASP A 74 6.56 -12.87 6.34
CA ASP A 74 5.75 -13.12 7.54
C ASP A 74 4.35 -13.67 7.19
N VAL A 75 4.06 -13.81 5.89
CA VAL A 75 2.77 -14.23 5.36
C VAL A 75 2.82 -15.72 5.01
N HIS A 76 1.68 -16.41 5.16
CA HIS A 76 1.56 -17.82 4.80
C HIS A 76 2.05 -18.08 3.36
N PRO A 77 2.81 -19.17 3.10
CA PRO A 77 3.41 -19.46 1.80
C PRO A 77 2.44 -19.34 0.61
N PHE A 78 1.21 -19.84 0.76
CA PHE A 78 0.13 -19.68 -0.23
C PHE A 78 -0.05 -18.23 -0.70
N TYR A 79 -0.14 -17.27 0.23
CA TYR A 79 -0.34 -15.87 -0.10
C TYR A 79 0.95 -15.20 -0.58
N ALA A 80 2.11 -15.63 -0.07
CA ALA A 80 3.40 -15.15 -0.54
C ALA A 80 3.62 -15.52 -2.02
N ASP A 81 3.31 -16.75 -2.40
CA ASP A 81 3.40 -17.25 -3.78
C ASP A 81 2.35 -16.60 -4.68
N LEU A 82 1.11 -16.45 -4.20
CA LEU A 82 0.06 -15.73 -4.94
C LEU A 82 0.49 -14.28 -5.24
N ILE A 83 1.03 -13.57 -4.26
CA ILE A 83 1.54 -12.20 -4.46
C ILE A 83 2.72 -12.18 -5.43
N ASN A 84 3.61 -13.16 -5.34
CA ASN A 84 4.76 -13.29 -6.24
C ASN A 84 4.32 -13.43 -7.70
N VAL A 85 3.31 -14.27 -7.97
CA VAL A 85 2.75 -14.46 -9.32
C VAL A 85 2.03 -13.20 -9.82
N LEU A 86 1.31 -12.51 -8.95
CA LEU A 86 0.48 -11.37 -9.34
C LEU A 86 1.24 -10.06 -9.53
N TYR A 87 2.26 -9.77 -8.71
CA TYR A 87 2.82 -8.42 -8.61
C TYR A 87 4.33 -8.31 -8.78
N ASP A 88 5.02 -9.43 -9.04
CA ASP A 88 6.48 -9.56 -8.96
C ASP A 88 7.02 -9.19 -7.57
N LYS A 89 7.52 -10.19 -6.85
CA LYS A 89 8.07 -10.04 -5.50
C LYS A 89 9.19 -9.00 -5.42
N ASP A 90 10.04 -8.92 -6.45
CA ASP A 90 11.18 -8.03 -6.43
C ASP A 90 10.74 -6.58 -6.63
N HIS A 91 9.84 -6.33 -7.57
CA HIS A 91 9.28 -5.00 -7.77
C HIS A 91 8.49 -4.51 -6.54
N TYR A 92 7.71 -5.40 -5.92
CA TYR A 92 6.97 -5.12 -4.68
C TYR A 92 7.90 -4.73 -3.53
N LYS A 93 8.95 -5.53 -3.27
CA LYS A 93 9.93 -5.25 -2.23
C LYS A 93 10.71 -3.96 -2.49
N LEU A 94 11.10 -3.72 -3.74
CA LEU A 94 11.79 -2.49 -4.13
C LEU A 94 10.92 -1.25 -3.89
N ALA A 95 9.63 -1.29 -4.23
CA ALA A 95 8.72 -0.18 -3.98
C ALA A 95 8.61 0.14 -2.49
N LEU A 96 8.40 -0.86 -1.62
CA LEU A 96 8.38 -0.66 -0.17
C LEU A 96 9.73 -0.17 0.38
N GLY A 97 10.84 -0.70 -0.14
CA GLY A 97 12.19 -0.26 0.22
C GLY A 97 12.45 1.22 -0.12
N GLN A 98 11.97 1.69 -1.27
CA GLN A 98 12.02 3.09 -1.67
C GLN A 98 11.22 3.99 -0.72
N ILE A 99 10.02 3.55 -0.28
CA ILE A 99 9.21 4.28 0.71
C ILE A 99 9.92 4.36 2.06
N ASN A 100 10.52 3.27 2.54
CA ASN A 100 11.29 3.29 3.79
C ASN A 100 12.52 4.20 3.70
N THR A 101 13.22 4.19 2.57
CA THR A 101 14.35 5.09 2.32
C THR A 101 13.89 6.55 2.31
N ALA A 102 12.77 6.86 1.66
CA ALA A 102 12.19 8.20 1.65
C ALA A 102 11.84 8.69 3.06
N ARG A 103 11.28 7.83 3.92
CA ARG A 103 11.01 8.12 5.33
C ARG A 103 12.27 8.56 6.07
N HIS A 104 13.35 7.79 5.95
CA HIS A 104 14.64 8.12 6.57
C HIS A 104 15.25 9.42 6.02
N LEU A 105 15.14 9.66 4.71
CA LEU A 105 15.62 10.90 4.09
C LEU A 105 14.87 12.13 4.61
N VAL A 106 13.55 12.05 4.76
CA VAL A 106 12.73 13.14 5.34
C VAL A 106 13.14 13.42 6.79
N ASP A 107 13.35 12.38 7.59
CA ASP A 107 13.79 12.52 8.98
C ASP A 107 15.18 13.16 9.09
N ASN A 108 16.11 12.78 8.21
CA ASN A 108 17.46 13.35 8.18
C ASN A 108 17.45 14.82 7.76
N VAL A 109 16.72 15.16 6.69
CA VAL A 109 16.53 16.54 6.26
C VAL A 109 15.94 17.39 7.39
N ALA A 110 14.94 16.90 8.11
CA ALA A 110 14.38 17.63 9.24
C ALA A 110 15.40 17.85 10.36
N LYS A 111 16.17 16.83 10.73
CA LYS A 111 17.19 16.91 11.78
C LYS A 111 18.23 17.97 11.45
N ASP A 112 18.74 17.99 10.23
CA ASP A 112 19.79 18.92 9.80
C ASP A 112 19.28 20.37 9.79
N TYR A 113 18.12 20.62 9.19
CA TYR A 113 17.58 21.97 9.14
C TYR A 113 17.11 22.51 10.50
N VAL A 114 16.67 21.63 11.41
CA VAL A 114 16.37 22.04 12.79
C VAL A 114 17.64 22.44 13.53
N ARG A 115 18.78 21.78 13.29
CA ARG A 115 20.08 22.22 13.82
C ARG A 115 20.46 23.59 13.27
N LEU A 116 20.32 23.82 11.97
CA LEU A 116 20.60 25.12 11.34
C LEU A 116 19.70 26.24 11.86
N LEU A 117 18.41 25.96 12.11
CA LEU A 117 17.46 26.93 12.66
C LEU A 117 17.83 27.42 14.06
N LYS A 118 18.60 26.66 14.84
CA LYS A 118 19.08 27.10 16.17
C LYS A 118 19.97 28.34 16.07
N PHE A 119 20.66 28.52 14.95
CA PHE A 119 21.59 29.63 14.70
C PHE A 119 21.01 30.73 13.80
N GLY A 120 19.70 30.68 13.49
CA GLY A 120 19.06 31.72 12.68
C GLY A 120 19.08 33.09 13.36
N ASP A 121 19.66 34.10 12.70
CA ASP A 121 19.84 35.47 13.21
C ASP A 121 18.60 36.37 13.04
N SER A 122 17.77 36.09 12.05
CA SER A 122 16.69 36.97 11.61
C SER A 122 15.43 36.19 11.21
N LEU A 123 14.29 36.89 11.19
CA LEU A 123 13.02 36.34 10.71
C LEU A 123 13.14 35.87 9.25
N TYR A 124 13.81 36.65 8.40
CA TYR A 124 14.03 36.33 7.00
C TYR A 124 14.81 35.03 6.83
N ARG A 125 15.96 34.89 7.51
CA ARG A 125 16.81 33.69 7.44
C ARG A 125 16.06 32.45 7.94
N CYS A 126 15.32 32.56 9.04
CA CYS A 126 14.51 31.45 9.55
C CYS A 126 13.37 31.06 8.58
N LYS A 127 12.72 32.05 7.94
CA LYS A 127 11.69 31.81 6.92
C LYS A 127 12.27 31.09 5.70
N GLN A 128 13.44 31.49 5.23
CA GLN A 128 14.13 30.86 4.10
C GLN A 128 14.54 29.42 4.43
N LEU A 129 15.12 29.18 5.61
CA LEU A 129 15.45 27.84 6.09
C LEU A 129 14.20 26.95 6.09
N LYS A 130 13.09 27.41 6.67
CA LYS A 130 11.81 26.68 6.66
C LYS A 130 11.35 26.38 5.24
N LYS A 131 11.38 27.36 4.32
CA LYS A 131 10.95 27.16 2.93
C LYS A 131 11.82 26.11 2.23
N ALA A 132 13.14 26.17 2.41
CA ALA A 132 14.08 25.20 1.86
C ALA A 132 13.84 23.79 2.40
N THR A 133 13.60 23.63 3.71
CA THR A 133 13.33 22.31 4.32
C THR A 133 12.06 21.69 3.76
N LEU A 134 10.94 22.42 3.75
CA LEU A 134 9.67 21.91 3.23
C LEU A 134 9.76 21.61 1.73
N GLY A 135 10.46 22.44 0.96
CA GLY A 135 10.75 22.19 -0.44
C GLY A 135 11.54 20.90 -0.66
N ARG A 136 12.59 20.67 0.13
CA ARG A 136 13.38 19.42 0.06
C ARG A 136 12.55 18.19 0.40
N MET A 137 11.71 18.25 1.44
CA MET A 137 10.79 17.16 1.79
C MET A 137 9.82 16.85 0.65
N ALA A 138 9.24 17.88 0.02
CA ALA A 138 8.35 17.71 -1.12
C ALA A 138 9.09 17.15 -2.35
N THR A 139 10.32 17.60 -2.62
CA THR A 139 11.15 17.08 -3.71
C THR A 139 11.54 15.62 -3.50
N ILE A 140 11.81 15.19 -2.26
CA ILE A 140 11.98 13.77 -1.94
C ILE A 140 10.72 13.06 -2.41
N MET A 141 9.55 13.38 -1.82
CA MET A 141 8.28 12.69 -2.11
C MET A 141 7.90 12.66 -3.59
N LYS A 142 8.20 13.72 -4.35
CA LYS A 142 7.96 13.79 -5.79
C LYS A 142 8.72 12.69 -6.56
N ARG A 143 9.91 12.30 -6.09
CA ARG A 143 10.71 11.22 -6.70
C ARG A 143 10.11 9.84 -6.49
N GLN A 144 9.33 9.60 -5.42
CA GLN A 144 8.66 8.31 -5.17
C GLN A 144 7.26 8.23 -5.82
N ASN A 145 6.91 9.12 -6.74
CA ASN A 145 5.58 9.13 -7.34
C ASN A 145 5.22 7.80 -8.01
N GLN A 146 6.16 7.19 -8.74
CA GLN A 146 5.95 5.92 -9.42
C GLN A 146 5.70 4.78 -8.43
N SER A 147 6.48 4.71 -7.35
CA SER A 147 6.33 3.69 -6.29
C SER A 147 4.99 3.83 -5.58
N LEU A 148 4.55 5.07 -5.28
CA LEU A 148 3.25 5.32 -4.65
C LEU A 148 2.08 4.93 -5.57
N GLN A 149 2.16 5.23 -6.86
CA GLN A 149 1.14 4.84 -7.84
C GLN A 149 1.06 3.32 -7.98
N TYR A 150 2.21 2.64 -8.07
CA TYR A 150 2.26 1.18 -8.09
C TYR A 150 1.65 0.57 -6.83
N LEU A 151 2.03 1.05 -5.64
CA LEU A 151 1.47 0.55 -4.38
C LEU A 151 -0.05 0.76 -4.30
N GLU A 152 -0.58 1.86 -4.80
CA GLU A 152 -2.03 2.08 -4.87
C GLU A 152 -2.72 1.08 -5.83
N GLN A 153 -2.12 0.78 -6.98
CA GLN A 153 -2.64 -0.25 -7.89
C GLN A 153 -2.64 -1.63 -7.22
N VAL A 154 -1.54 -2.00 -6.56
CA VAL A 154 -1.43 -3.24 -5.80
C VAL A 154 -2.50 -3.30 -4.71
N ARG A 155 -2.68 -2.22 -3.94
CA ARG A 155 -3.72 -2.13 -2.90
C ARG A 155 -5.12 -2.35 -3.46
N GLN A 156 -5.47 -1.68 -4.55
CA GLN A 156 -6.78 -1.81 -5.20
C GLN A 156 -7.02 -3.26 -5.64
N HIS A 157 -6.01 -3.90 -6.24
CA HIS A 157 -6.13 -5.30 -6.67
C HIS A 157 -6.21 -6.26 -5.47
N LEU A 158 -5.35 -6.10 -4.45
CA LEU A 158 -5.37 -6.91 -3.21
C LEU A 158 -6.70 -6.81 -2.47
N SER A 159 -7.35 -5.64 -2.48
CA SER A 159 -8.65 -5.44 -1.82
C SER A 159 -9.79 -6.26 -2.44
N ARG A 160 -9.63 -6.69 -3.70
CA ARG A 160 -10.60 -7.51 -4.44
C ARG A 160 -10.35 -9.01 -4.28
N LEU A 161 -9.19 -9.43 -3.79
CA LEU A 161 -8.89 -10.84 -3.61
C LEU A 161 -9.84 -11.47 -2.59
N PRO A 162 -10.35 -12.69 -2.88
CA PRO A 162 -11.16 -13.40 -1.92
C PRO A 162 -10.30 -13.83 -0.72
N THR A 163 -10.95 -13.94 0.43
CA THR A 163 -10.31 -14.44 1.64
C THR A 163 -10.37 -15.96 1.66
N ILE A 164 -9.21 -16.61 1.65
CA ILE A 164 -9.04 -18.06 1.67
C ILE A 164 -8.31 -18.39 2.97
N ASP A 165 -8.83 -19.38 3.71
CA ASP A 165 -8.12 -19.88 4.88
C ASP A 165 -7.41 -21.19 4.51
N PRO A 166 -6.07 -21.17 4.35
CA PRO A 166 -5.31 -22.32 3.87
C PRO A 166 -5.37 -23.52 4.83
N ASN A 167 -5.74 -23.30 6.10
CA ASN A 167 -5.80 -24.36 7.11
C ASN A 167 -7.18 -24.99 7.25
N THR A 168 -8.17 -24.50 6.50
CA THR A 168 -9.55 -24.99 6.57
C THR A 168 -9.87 -25.99 5.47
N ARG A 169 -10.97 -26.73 5.66
CA ARG A 169 -11.46 -27.71 4.70
C ARG A 169 -11.80 -27.02 3.39
N THR A 170 -10.99 -27.31 2.38
CA THR A 170 -11.05 -26.67 1.07
C THR A 170 -11.23 -27.73 -0.01
N LEU A 171 -12.22 -27.53 -0.88
CA LEU A 171 -12.45 -28.31 -2.10
C LEU A 171 -11.98 -27.47 -3.28
N LEU A 172 -10.90 -27.90 -3.93
CA LEU A 172 -10.38 -27.25 -5.13
C LEU A 172 -11.02 -27.88 -6.38
N ILE A 173 -11.53 -27.05 -7.28
CA ILE A 173 -12.10 -27.50 -8.54
C ILE A 173 -11.14 -27.13 -9.67
N THR A 174 -10.47 -28.15 -10.21
CA THR A 174 -9.50 -28.01 -11.30
C THR A 174 -9.99 -28.74 -12.56
N GLY A 175 -9.48 -28.34 -13.71
CA GLY A 175 -9.82 -28.96 -15.00
C GLY A 175 -9.67 -27.99 -16.16
N PHE A 176 -9.84 -28.48 -17.39
CA PHE A 176 -9.69 -27.67 -18.60
C PHE A 176 -10.62 -26.43 -18.62
N PRO A 177 -10.27 -25.38 -19.36
CA PRO A 177 -11.21 -24.28 -19.63
C PRO A 177 -12.53 -24.82 -20.19
N ASN A 178 -13.64 -24.14 -19.87
CA ASN A 178 -14.99 -24.42 -20.41
C ASN A 178 -15.63 -25.78 -20.08
N VAL A 179 -15.09 -26.58 -19.15
CA VAL A 179 -15.72 -27.85 -18.71
C VAL A 179 -16.90 -27.66 -17.73
N GLY A 180 -17.28 -26.42 -17.42
CA GLY A 180 -18.40 -26.11 -16.53
C GLY A 180 -18.06 -26.02 -15.02
N LYS A 181 -16.79 -25.81 -14.66
CA LYS A 181 -16.33 -25.65 -13.26
C LYS A 181 -17.09 -24.54 -12.51
N SER A 182 -17.18 -23.35 -13.10
CA SER A 182 -17.88 -22.22 -12.50
C SER A 182 -19.39 -22.45 -12.39
N SER A 183 -19.99 -23.14 -13.37
CA SER A 183 -21.39 -23.58 -13.29
C SER A 183 -21.63 -24.57 -12.16
N PHE A 184 -20.67 -25.45 -11.88
CA PHE A 184 -20.75 -26.36 -10.74
C PHE A 184 -20.73 -25.58 -9.42
N ILE A 185 -19.80 -24.61 -9.28
CA ILE A 185 -19.72 -23.74 -8.10
C ILE A 185 -21.02 -22.98 -7.81
N ASN A 186 -21.63 -22.39 -8.82
CA ASN A 186 -22.89 -21.65 -8.66
C ASN A 186 -24.05 -22.56 -8.22
N LYS A 187 -23.99 -23.87 -8.52
CA LYS A 187 -25.00 -24.84 -8.05
C LYS A 187 -24.77 -25.31 -6.62
N ILE A 188 -23.51 -25.50 -6.22
CA ILE A 188 -23.18 -26.07 -4.91
C ILE A 188 -22.95 -25.02 -3.82
N THR A 189 -22.72 -23.78 -4.20
CA THR A 189 -22.48 -22.64 -3.29
C THR A 189 -23.37 -21.47 -3.68
N ARG A 190 -23.55 -20.51 -2.77
CA ARG A 190 -24.22 -19.23 -3.06
C ARG A 190 -23.29 -18.21 -3.72
N ALA A 191 -22.21 -18.65 -4.38
CA ALA A 191 -21.35 -17.77 -5.13
C ALA A 191 -22.04 -17.38 -6.44
N ASP A 192 -21.88 -16.12 -6.84
CA ASP A 192 -22.36 -15.61 -8.13
C ASP A 192 -21.15 -15.41 -9.05
N VAL A 193 -20.70 -16.50 -9.68
CA VAL A 193 -19.59 -16.47 -10.62
C VAL A 193 -20.14 -16.31 -12.04
N GLU A 194 -19.65 -15.30 -12.78
CA GLU A 194 -20.05 -15.12 -14.18
C GLU A 194 -19.60 -16.31 -15.04
N VAL A 195 -20.56 -16.98 -15.69
CA VAL A 195 -20.28 -18.06 -16.65
C VAL A 195 -20.44 -17.51 -18.05
N GLN A 196 -19.34 -17.45 -18.80
CA GLN A 196 -19.33 -17.04 -20.20
C GLN A 196 -18.74 -18.16 -21.07
N PRO A 197 -19.12 -18.28 -22.35
CA PRO A 197 -18.81 -19.45 -23.19
C PRO A 197 -17.38 -19.48 -23.78
N TYR A 198 -16.57 -18.45 -23.57
CA TYR A 198 -15.18 -18.39 -24.05
C TYR A 198 -14.18 -18.82 -22.97
N ALA A 199 -12.99 -19.28 -23.36
CA ALA A 199 -11.94 -19.66 -22.39
C ALA A 199 -11.42 -18.45 -21.61
N PHE A 200 -10.85 -18.67 -20.40
CA PHE A 200 -10.29 -17.65 -19.50
C PHE A 200 -11.30 -16.68 -18.86
N THR A 201 -12.54 -17.11 -18.66
CA THR A 201 -13.60 -16.32 -18.03
C THR A 201 -13.32 -16.02 -16.56
N THR A 202 -12.69 -16.95 -15.84
CA THR A 202 -12.17 -16.69 -14.49
C THR A 202 -10.70 -16.27 -14.55
N LYS A 203 -10.41 -14.97 -14.62
CA LYS A 203 -9.03 -14.43 -14.53
C LYS A 203 -8.47 -14.40 -13.09
N SER A 204 -9.27 -14.80 -12.11
CA SER A 204 -8.94 -14.75 -10.69
C SER A 204 -9.59 -15.94 -9.99
N LEU A 205 -9.01 -16.38 -8.88
CA LEU A 205 -9.57 -17.43 -8.02
C LEU A 205 -10.92 -16.96 -7.47
N TYR A 206 -11.94 -17.81 -7.55
CA TYR A 206 -13.25 -17.58 -6.92
C TYR A 206 -13.41 -18.51 -5.73
N VAL A 207 -14.06 -18.01 -4.68
CA VAL A 207 -14.26 -18.78 -3.45
C VAL A 207 -15.73 -18.77 -3.09
N GLY A 208 -16.33 -19.95 -3.11
CA GLY A 208 -17.66 -20.22 -2.58
C GLY A 208 -17.58 -20.83 -1.18
N HIS A 209 -18.66 -20.70 -0.42
CA HIS A 209 -18.83 -21.42 0.84
C HIS A 209 -20.08 -22.30 0.76
N THR A 210 -19.98 -23.51 1.31
CA THR A 210 -21.10 -24.44 1.42
C THR A 210 -21.04 -25.17 2.75
N ASP A 211 -22.20 -25.56 3.26
CA ASP A 211 -22.31 -26.28 4.53
C ASP A 211 -22.69 -27.73 4.25
N TYR A 212 -21.88 -28.66 4.76
CA TYR A 212 -22.11 -30.09 4.62
C TYR A 212 -21.79 -30.79 5.94
N LYS A 213 -22.71 -31.62 6.44
CA LYS A 213 -22.61 -32.30 7.75
C LYS A 213 -22.30 -31.33 8.90
N TYR A 214 -23.00 -30.20 8.97
CA TYR A 214 -22.79 -29.13 9.97
C TYR A 214 -21.37 -28.55 10.01
N LEU A 215 -20.59 -28.78 8.96
CA LEU A 215 -19.25 -28.23 8.79
C LEU A 215 -19.24 -27.30 7.59
N ARG A 216 -18.56 -26.16 7.73
CA ARG A 216 -18.37 -25.21 6.65
C ARG A 216 -17.19 -25.62 5.78
N TRP A 217 -17.41 -25.67 4.48
CA TRP A 217 -16.41 -25.95 3.46
C TRP A 217 -16.14 -24.71 2.61
N GLN A 218 -14.87 -24.53 2.23
CA GLN A 218 -14.47 -23.57 1.22
C GLN A 218 -14.37 -24.29 -0.12
N VAL A 219 -14.98 -23.74 -1.16
CA VAL A 219 -14.92 -24.29 -2.50
C VAL A 219 -14.18 -23.27 -3.36
N VAL A 220 -13.05 -23.65 -3.94
CA VAL A 220 -12.18 -22.75 -4.69
C VAL A 220 -12.21 -23.11 -6.18
N ASP A 221 -12.62 -22.17 -7.01
CA ASP A 221 -12.49 -22.26 -8.47
C ASP A 221 -11.09 -21.84 -8.89
N THR A 222 -10.46 -22.64 -9.74
CA THR A 222 -9.21 -22.23 -10.40
C THR A 222 -9.48 -21.92 -11.87
N PRO A 223 -8.76 -20.96 -12.47
CA PRO A 223 -8.70 -20.85 -13.92
C PRO A 223 -8.35 -22.20 -14.56
N GLY A 224 -8.89 -22.43 -15.76
CA GLY A 224 -8.62 -23.68 -16.47
C GLY A 224 -7.14 -23.79 -16.82
N ILE A 225 -6.51 -24.90 -16.41
CA ILE A 225 -5.11 -25.18 -16.74
C ILE A 225 -5.07 -25.74 -18.16
N LEU A 226 -4.16 -25.21 -18.98
CA LEU A 226 -3.77 -25.77 -20.27
C LEU A 226 -2.40 -26.43 -20.11
N ASP A 227 -2.22 -27.61 -20.72
CA ASP A 227 -0.95 -28.34 -20.72
C ASP A 227 0.06 -27.64 -21.65
N HIS A 228 0.62 -26.53 -21.17
CA HIS A 228 1.79 -25.90 -21.75
C HIS A 228 3.03 -26.22 -20.91
N PRO A 229 4.24 -26.26 -21.49
CA PRO A 229 5.47 -26.57 -20.76
C PRO A 229 5.60 -25.67 -19.53
N LEU A 230 5.91 -26.28 -18.38
CA LEU A 230 5.88 -25.71 -17.02
C LEU A 230 6.60 -24.36 -16.85
N ARG A 231 7.52 -24.00 -17.77
CA ARG A 231 8.33 -22.78 -17.73
C ARG A 231 7.63 -21.52 -18.27
N ILE A 232 6.52 -21.65 -19.00
CA ILE A 232 5.81 -20.51 -19.60
C ILE A 232 4.31 -20.64 -19.26
N LYS A 233 3.97 -20.49 -17.98
CA LYS A 233 2.59 -20.18 -17.59
C LYS A 233 2.48 -18.67 -17.45
N THR A 234 1.68 -18.05 -18.31
CA THR A 234 1.34 -16.63 -18.18
C THR A 234 0.59 -16.41 -16.85
N PRO A 235 0.72 -15.24 -16.21
CA PRO A 235 0.05 -14.94 -14.93
C PRO A 235 -1.49 -15.00 -14.98
N SER A 236 -2.07 -15.14 -16.17
CA SER A 236 -3.50 -15.36 -16.41
C SER A 236 -3.95 -16.83 -16.37
N CYS A 237 -3.02 -17.78 -16.23
CA CYS A 237 -3.26 -19.23 -16.34
C CYS A 237 -3.09 -19.99 -15.01
N CYS A 238 -2.96 -19.28 -13.89
CA CYS A 238 -2.89 -19.86 -12.53
C CYS A 238 -3.96 -19.22 -11.62
#